data_AF-A0A7K6W225-F1
#
_entry.id   AF-A0A7K6W225-F1
#
_cell.length_a   1.000
_cell.length_b   1.000
_cell.length_c   1.000
_cell.angle_alpha   90.00
_cell.angle_beta   90.00
_cell.angle_gamma   90.00
#
_symmetry.space_group_name_H-M   'P 1'
#
loop_
_entity.id
_entity.type
_entity.pdbx_description
1 polymer ?
#
loop_
_entity_poly.entity_id
_entity_poly.type
_entity_poly.pdbx_seq_one_letter_code
_entity_poly.pdbx_strand_id
1 'polypeptide(L)'
;KIPIRWTAPEAISYRKFTSASDVWSYGIVMWEVMSYGERPYWELSNHEVMKAINEGFRLPAPLDCPSAIYQLMMQCWQQDRSRRPKFADIVSILDKLIRAPESLKALA
;
A
#
# COMPACT_ATOMS: atom_id res chain seq x y z
N LYS A 1 -10.63 18.49 1.03
CA LYS A 1 -11.26 17.27 1.61
C LYS A 1 -10.20 16.18 1.63
N ILE A 2 -10.03 15.41 2.72
CA ILE A 2 -8.97 14.37 2.82
C ILE A 2 -9.44 13.09 2.11
N PRO A 3 -8.64 12.49 1.19
CA PRO A 3 -8.95 11.23 0.54
C PRO A 3 -8.65 10.04 1.46
N ILE A 4 -9.57 9.74 2.39
CA ILE A 4 -9.39 8.78 3.49
C ILE A 4 -8.76 7.45 3.05
N ARG A 5 -9.19 6.87 1.93
CA ARG A 5 -8.74 5.53 1.48
C ARG A 5 -7.29 5.47 1.01
N TRP A 6 -6.69 6.61 0.67
CA TRP A 6 -5.28 6.73 0.29
C TRP A 6 -4.41 7.29 1.43
N THR A 7 -5.02 7.79 2.50
CA THR A 7 -4.30 8.56 3.51
C THR A 7 -3.88 7.67 4.67
N ALA A 8 -2.62 7.77 5.09
CA ALA A 8 -2.10 7.01 6.23
C ALA A 8 -2.86 7.31 7.54
N PRO A 9 -2.94 6.35 8.49
CA PRO A 9 -3.68 6.53 9.74
C PRO A 9 -3.25 7.76 10.53
N GLU A 10 -1.94 8.01 10.65
CA GLU A 10 -1.42 9.16 11.41
C GLU A 10 -1.74 10.51 10.76
N ALA A 11 -1.87 10.53 9.44
CA ALA A 11 -2.24 11.72 8.68
C ALA A 11 -3.75 12.02 8.80
N ILE A 12 -4.58 10.98 8.93
CA ILE A 12 -6.02 11.14 9.22
C ILE A 12 -6.23 11.59 10.68
N SER A 13 -5.66 10.86 11.65
CA SER A 13 -5.92 11.06 13.07
C SER A 13 -5.27 12.31 13.64
N TYR A 14 -4.05 12.63 13.21
CA TYR A 14 -3.22 13.67 13.84
C TYR A 14 -2.72 14.73 12.84
N ARG A 15 -3.21 14.71 11.59
CA ARG A 15 -2.77 15.60 10.50
C ARG A 15 -1.26 15.58 10.28
N LYS A 16 -0.61 14.44 10.54
CA LYS A 16 0.83 14.27 10.38
C LYS A 16 1.18 13.79 8.98
N PHE A 17 1.29 14.72 8.04
CA PHE A 17 1.69 14.45 6.66
C PHE A 17 3.21 14.49 6.53
N THR A 18 3.80 13.43 6.00
CA THR A 18 5.24 13.27 5.77
C THR A 18 5.49 12.35 4.58
N SER A 19 6.73 12.25 4.09
CA SER A 19 7.04 11.27 3.03
C SER A 19 6.66 9.83 3.42
N ALA A 20 6.66 9.47 4.71
CA ALA A 20 6.20 8.15 5.16
C ALA A 20 4.68 7.96 5.05
N SER A 21 3.88 9.03 5.13
CA SER A 21 2.45 8.95 4.81
C SER A 21 2.23 8.86 3.30
N ASP A 22 3.09 9.50 2.50
CA ASP A 22 3.05 9.37 1.03
C ASP A 22 3.42 7.95 0.58
N VAL A 23 4.32 7.27 1.29
CA VAL A 23 4.63 5.84 1.07
C VAL A 23 3.39 4.96 1.27
N TRP A 24 2.56 5.25 2.28
CA TRP A 24 1.30 4.54 2.46
C TRP A 24 0.40 4.73 1.23
N SER A 25 0.23 5.97 0.78
CA SER A 25 -0.56 6.30 -0.40
C SER A 25 -0.02 5.59 -1.64
N TYR A 26 1.30 5.52 -1.79
CA TYR A 26 1.94 4.79 -2.87
C TYR A 26 1.62 3.30 -2.83
N GLY A 27 1.57 2.67 -1.66
CA GLY A 27 1.11 1.29 -1.52
C GLY A 27 -0.32 1.09 -2.04
N ILE A 28 -1.23 2.04 -1.78
CA ILE A 28 -2.59 2.01 -2.34
C ILE A 28 -2.56 2.17 -3.87
N VAL A 29 -1.73 3.08 -4.41
CA VAL A 29 -1.56 3.23 -5.86
C VAL A 29 -1.01 1.97 -6.51
N MET A 30 -0.05 1.29 -5.88
CA MET A 30 0.44 -0.01 -6.37
C MET A 30 -0.71 -1.02 -6.44
N TRP A 31 -1.56 -1.08 -5.42
CA TRP A 31 -2.73 -1.95 -5.41
C TRP A 31 -3.70 -1.62 -6.54
N GLU A 32 -4.00 -0.34 -6.77
CA GLU A 32 -4.85 0.11 -7.88
C GLU A 32 -4.29 -0.26 -9.25
N VAL A 33 -2.98 -0.08 -9.46
CA VAL A 33 -2.33 -0.47 -10.72
C VAL A 33 -2.47 -1.98 -10.96
N MET A 34 -2.20 -2.78 -9.93
CA MET A 34 -2.27 -4.25 -10.03
C MET A 34 -3.70 -4.78 -10.13
N SER A 35 -4.70 -4.03 -9.65
CA SER A 35 -6.12 -4.37 -9.78
C SER A 35 -6.81 -3.72 -10.98
N TYR A 36 -6.05 -3.11 -11.90
CA TYR A 36 -6.60 -2.41 -13.07
C TYR A 36 -7.62 -1.31 -12.73
N GLY A 37 -7.40 -0.61 -11.61
CA GLY A 37 -8.18 0.55 -11.20
C GLY A 37 -9.39 0.21 -10.33
N GLU A 38 -9.41 -0.94 -9.65
CA GLU A 38 -10.45 -1.20 -8.65
C GLU A 38 -10.46 -0.13 -7.56
N ARG A 39 -11.64 0.11 -7.00
CA ARG A 39 -11.82 1.06 -5.90
C ARG A 39 -11.21 0.47 -4.61
N PRO A 40 -10.20 1.12 -3.98
CA PRO A 40 -9.61 0.63 -2.74
C PRO A 40 -10.65 0.45 -1.65
N TYR A 41 -10.75 -0.73 -1.05
CA TYR A 41 -11.74 -1.12 -0.03
C TYR A 41 -13.21 -1.16 -0.54
N TRP A 42 -13.42 -1.21 -1.85
CA TRP A 42 -14.73 -1.39 -2.50
C TRP A 42 -15.84 -0.49 -1.91
N GLU A 43 -16.91 -1.07 -1.38
CA GLU A 43 -18.08 -0.34 -0.90
C GLU A 43 -17.99 0.11 0.57
N LEU A 44 -16.90 -0.18 1.28
CA LEU A 44 -16.74 0.24 2.67
C LEU A 44 -16.80 1.77 2.79
N SER A 45 -17.65 2.29 3.67
CA SER A 45 -17.66 3.72 3.98
C SER A 45 -16.31 4.18 4.54
N ASN A 46 -16.03 5.49 4.50
CA ASN A 46 -14.78 6.02 5.06
C ASN A 46 -14.60 5.65 6.55
N HIS A 47 -15.69 5.58 7.31
CA HIS A 47 -15.66 5.16 8.71
C HIS A 47 -15.25 3.69 8.86
N GLU A 48 -15.84 2.80 8.06
CA GLU A 48 -15.50 1.37 8.06
C GLU A 48 -14.06 1.12 7.62
N VAL A 49 -13.57 1.85 6.63
CA VAL A 49 -12.16 1.76 6.18
C VAL A 49 -11.21 2.12 7.31
N MET A 50 -11.44 3.24 8.01
CA MET A 50 -10.60 3.64 9.14
C MET A 50 -10.62 2.60 10.26
N LYS A 51 -11.82 2.06 10.59
CA LYS A 51 -11.97 1.02 11.60
C LYS A 51 -11.18 -0.24 11.22
N ALA A 52 -11.38 -0.74 10.00
CA ALA A 52 -10.71 -1.94 9.50
C ALA A 52 -9.18 -1.79 9.53
N ILE A 53 -8.64 -0.65 9.07
CA ILE A 53 -7.20 -0.38 9.09
C ILE A 53 -6.64 -0.41 10.52
N ASN A 54 -7.35 0.20 11.47
CA ASN A 54 -6.94 0.22 12.88
C ASN A 54 -7.03 -1.16 13.55
N GLU A 55 -7.95 -2.02 13.10
CA GLU A 55 -8.06 -3.42 13.52
C GLU A 55 -7.03 -4.33 12.83
N GLY A 56 -6.18 -3.78 11.97
CA GLY A 56 -5.09 -4.51 11.31
C GLY A 56 -5.45 -5.07 9.94
N PHE A 57 -6.68 -4.87 9.46
CA PHE A 57 -7.05 -5.26 8.10
C PHE A 57 -6.25 -4.47 7.06
N ARG A 58 -5.85 -5.15 5.99
CA ARG A 58 -5.20 -4.58 4.81
C ARG A 58 -5.87 -5.14 3.56
N LEU A 59 -5.75 -4.41 2.45
CA LEU A 59 -6.29 -4.88 1.18
C LEU A 59 -5.64 -6.22 0.82
N PRO A 60 -6.43 -7.22 0.35
CA PRO A 60 -5.87 -8.48 -0.09
C PRO A 60 -5.07 -8.32 -1.38
N ALA A 61 -4.28 -9.33 -1.73
CA ALA A 61 -3.56 -9.34 -3.00
C ALA A 61 -4.54 -9.24 -4.18
N PRO A 62 -4.28 -8.37 -5.17
CA PRO A 62 -5.00 -8.39 -6.44
C PRO A 62 -4.83 -9.73 -7.17
N LEU A 63 -5.75 -10.04 -8.10
CA LEU A 63 -5.63 -11.20 -8.97
C LEU A 63 -4.32 -11.13 -9.78
N ASP A 64 -3.65 -12.28 -9.94
CA ASP A 64 -2.39 -12.42 -10.68
C ASP A 64 -1.27 -11.47 -10.21
N CYS A 65 -1.32 -11.03 -8.94
CA CYS A 65 -0.31 -10.16 -8.37
C CYS A 65 0.93 -10.96 -7.93
N PRO A 66 2.15 -10.58 -8.36
CA PRO A 66 3.37 -11.22 -7.89
C PRO A 66 3.55 -11.08 -6.38
N SER A 67 3.98 -12.15 -5.69
CA SER A 67 4.15 -12.16 -4.23
C SER A 67 5.07 -11.05 -3.75
N ALA A 68 6.15 -10.77 -4.49
CA ALA A 68 7.11 -9.72 -4.16
C ALA A 68 6.48 -8.32 -4.20
N ILE A 69 5.57 -8.07 -5.15
CA ILE A 69 4.87 -6.80 -5.30
C ILE A 69 3.87 -6.63 -4.15
N TYR A 70 3.08 -7.65 -3.85
CA TYR A 70 2.14 -7.60 -2.72
C TYR A 70 2.86 -7.43 -1.36
N GLN A 71 3.98 -8.12 -1.15
CA GLN A 71 4.80 -7.93 0.04
C GLN A 71 5.29 -6.48 0.18
N LEU A 72 5.70 -5.85 -0.92
CA LEU A 72 6.10 -4.44 -0.92
C LEU A 72 4.92 -3.52 -0.56
N MET A 73 3.72 -3.76 -1.07
CA MET A 73 2.50 -3.04 -0.65
C MET A 73 2.26 -3.17 0.86
N MET A 74 2.36 -4.39 1.40
CA MET A 74 2.20 -4.67 2.84
C MET A 74 3.25 -3.97 3.71
N GLN A 75 4.48 -3.79 3.20
CA GLN A 75 5.51 -2.99 3.86
C GLN A 75 5.17 -1.49 3.86
N CYS A 76 4.60 -0.98 2.77
CA CYS A 76 4.09 0.40 2.70
C CYS A 76 2.95 0.65 3.71
N TRP A 77 2.16 -0.37 4.03
CA TRP A 77 1.02 -0.28 4.96
C TRP A 77 1.32 -0.68 6.41
N GLN A 78 2.59 -0.67 6.82
CA GLN A 78 2.95 -0.84 8.23
C GLN A 78 2.29 0.26 9.08
N GLN A 79 1.71 -0.14 10.22
CA GLN A 79 1.05 0.78 11.14
C GLN A 79 2.05 1.81 11.70
N ASP A 80 3.21 1.32 12.15
CA ASP A 80 4.32 2.17 12.54
C ASP A 80 4.99 2.75 11.30
N ARG A 81 4.85 4.06 11.12
CA ARG A 81 5.44 4.81 10.00
C ARG A 81 6.96 4.67 9.89
N SER A 82 7.66 4.39 10.98
CA SER A 82 9.13 4.22 10.98
C SER A 82 9.57 2.90 10.35
N ARG A 83 8.66 1.92 10.26
CA ARG A 83 8.90 0.60 9.65
C ARG A 83 8.55 0.54 8.16
N ARG A 84 7.97 1.61 7.61
CA ARG A 84 7.70 1.70 6.17
C ARG A 84 9.00 1.95 5.41
N PRO A 85 9.16 1.40 4.20
CA PRO A 85 10.32 1.66 3.36
C PRO A 85 10.36 3.14 2.97
N LYS A 86 11.55 3.68 2.70
CA LYS A 86 11.67 4.98 2.03
C LYS A 86 11.46 4.79 0.53
N PHE A 87 11.11 5.85 -0.19
CA PHE A 87 10.98 5.77 -1.65
C PHE A 87 12.25 5.27 -2.35
N ALA A 88 13.45 5.60 -1.84
CA ALA A 88 14.70 5.06 -2.38
C ALA A 88 14.77 3.52 -2.26
N ASP A 89 14.28 2.96 -1.15
CA ASP A 89 14.21 1.51 -0.94
C ASP A 89 13.20 0.87 -1.90
N ILE A 90 12.03 1.49 -2.06
CA ILE A 90 10.98 1.06 -3.01
C ILE A 90 11.53 0.99 -4.43
N VAL A 91 12.19 2.06 -4.91
CA VAL A 91 12.79 2.12 -6.25
C VAL A 91 13.86 1.04 -6.42
N SER A 92 14.74 0.87 -5.44
CA SER A 92 15.77 -0.18 -5.45
C SER A 92 15.19 -1.59 -5.51
N ILE A 93 14.10 -1.86 -4.79
CA ILE A 93 13.40 -3.15 -4.84
C ILE A 93 12.78 -3.37 -6.22
N LEU A 94 12.04 -2.39 -6.74
CA LEU A 94 11.38 -2.49 -8.05
C LEU A 94 12.38 -2.65 -9.19
N ASP A 95 13.49 -1.91 -9.19
CA ASP A 95 14.56 -2.03 -10.20
C ASP A 95 15.16 -3.45 -10.22
N LYS A 96 15.39 -4.05 -9.04
CA LYS A 96 15.87 -5.44 -8.94
C LYS A 96 14.86 -6.44 -9.51
N LEU A 97 13.58 -6.27 -9.21
CA LEU A 97 12.51 -7.15 -9.71
C LEU A 97 12.39 -7.06 -11.25
N ILE A 98 12.46 -5.85 -11.80
CA ILE A 98 12.39 -5.62 -13.25
C ILE A 98 13.60 -6.22 -13.98
N ARG A 99 14.80 -6.10 -13.41
CA ARG A 99 16.03 -6.68 -14.00
C ARG A 99 16.11 -8.20 -13.89
N ALA A 100 15.34 -8.79 -12.97
CA ALA A 100 15.25 -10.24 -12.76
C ALA A 100 13.78 -10.69 -12.82
N PRO A 101 13.12 -10.66 -13.99
CA PRO A 101 11.67 -10.83 -14.13
C PRO A 101 11.16 -12.20 -13.68
N GLU A 102 12.04 -13.21 -13.60
CA GLU A 102 11.74 -14.51 -12.99
C GLU A 102 11.22 -14.39 -11.55
N SER A 103 11.66 -13.37 -10.81
CA SER A 103 11.19 -13.06 -9.45
C SER A 103 9.71 -12.63 -9.39
N LEU A 104 9.11 -12.27 -10.52
CA LEU A 104 7.71 -11.85 -10.62
C LEU A 104 6.77 -13.00 -11.01
N LYS A 105 7.29 -14.21 -11.26
CA LYS A 105 6.47 -15.38 -11.63
C LYS A 105 5.72 -16.01 -10.46
N ALA A 106 6.23 -15.87 -9.25
CA ALA A 106 5.55 -16.35 -8.04
C ALA A 106 4.38 -15.41 -7.69
N LEU A 107 3.17 -15.95 -7.62
CA LEU A 107 1.94 -15.20 -7.33
C LEU A 107 1.58 -15.30 -5.84
N ALA A 108 0.95 -14.25 -5.32
CA ALA A 108 0.56 -14.11 -3.91
C ALA A 108 -0.66 -14.96 -3.52
#